data_AF-A0A9P3AIK2-F1
#
_entry.id   AF-A0A9P3AIK2-F1
#
_cell.length_a   1.000
_cell.length_b   1.000
_cell.length_c   1.000
_cell.angle_alpha   90.00
_cell.angle_beta   90.00
_cell.angle_gamma   90.00
#
_symmetry.space_group_name_H-M   'P 1'
#
loop_
_entity.id
_entity.type
_entity.pdbx_description
1 polymer ?
#
loop_
_entity_poly.entity_id
_entity_poly.type
_entity_poly.pdbx_seq_one_letter_code
_entity_poly.pdbx_strand_id
1 'polypeptide(L)' 'MADVKNCDVLISVGTSGVVRPAADIPEIASTSGATVIHVNTADVCLGAPNELMLIGSAEQVLPALLQTRQSS' A
#
# COMPACT_ATOMS: atom_id res chain seq x y z
N MET A 1 6.44 4.11 14.36
CA MET A 1 4.98 3.81 14.33
C MET A 1 4.10 5.05 14.41
N ALA A 2 4.45 6.14 15.11
CA ALA A 2 3.60 7.34 15.16
C ALA A 2 3.25 7.87 13.76
N ASP A 3 4.23 7.94 12.86
CA ASP A 3 4.02 8.40 11.48
C ASP A 3 3.10 7.48 10.66
N VAL A 4 3.13 6.17 10.95
CA VAL A 4 2.26 5.17 10.30
C VAL A 4 0.81 5.31 10.76
N LYS A 5 0.59 5.64 12.04
CA LYS A 5 -0.76 5.82 12.59
C LYS A 5 -1.39 7.14 12.15
N ASN A 6 -0.58 8.10 11.73
CA ASN A 6 -1.04 9.44 11.35
C ASN A 6 -1.03 9.65 9.83
N CYS A 7 -0.75 8.62 9.02
CA CYS A 7 -0.80 8.77 7.57
C CYS A 7 -2.24 8.61 7.06
N ASP A 8 -2.58 9.37 6.02
CA ASP A 8 -3.85 9.20 5.31
C ASP A 8 -3.77 8.06 4.28
N VAL A 9 -2.58 7.84 3.73
CA VAL A 9 -2.30 6.82 2.72
C VAL A 9 -0.94 6.15 2.99
N LEU A 10 -0.91 4.82 2.90
CA LEU A 10 0.31 4.01 2.89
C LEU A 10 0.41 3.27 1.55
N ILE A 11 1.55 3.38 0.87
CA ILE A 11 1.84 2.57 -0.31
C ILE A 11 2.94 1.56 0.02
N SER A 12 2.59 0.27 0.03
CA SER A 12 3.52 -0.86 0.22
C SER A 12 3.96 -1.40 -1.13
N VAL A 13 5.26 -1.48 -1.40
CA VAL A 13 5.78 -1.82 -2.73
C VAL A 13 6.72 -3.02 -2.65
N GLY A 14 6.43 -4.08 -3.43
CA GLY A 14 7.32 -5.22 -3.64
C GLY A 14 7.63 -6.03 -2.39
N THR A 15 6.71 -6.08 -1.42
CA THR A 15 6.87 -6.88 -0.19
C THR A 15 6.09 -8.19 -0.29
N SER A 16 6.56 -9.23 0.39
CA SER A 16 5.84 -10.50 0.49
C SER A 16 4.72 -10.50 1.52
N GLY A 17 4.63 -9.48 2.38
CA GLY A 17 3.71 -9.45 3.53
C GLY A 17 4.08 -10.42 4.66
N VAL A 18 5.28 -11.02 4.66
CA VAL A 18 5.66 -12.07 5.64
C VAL A 18 6.72 -11.60 6.64
N VAL A 19 7.68 -10.77 6.22
CA VAL A 19 8.83 -10.41 7.07
C VAL A 19 8.44 -9.32 8.08
N ARG A 20 8.49 -9.68 9.36
CA ARG A 20 8.21 -8.76 10.48
C ARG A 20 9.48 -8.03 10.95
N PRO A 21 9.36 -6.78 11.43
CA PRO A 21 8.12 -6.05 11.74
C PRO A 21 7.48 -5.31 10.53
N ALA A 22 8.11 -5.31 9.36
CA ALA A 22 7.63 -4.52 8.21
C ALA A 22 6.24 -4.97 7.72
N ALA A 23 5.96 -6.28 7.76
CA ALA A 23 4.66 -6.85 7.39
C ALA A 23 3.49 -6.36 8.25
N ASP A 24 3.74 -5.83 9.45
CA ASP A 24 2.70 -5.34 10.35
C ASP A 24 2.30 -3.88 10.01
N ILE A 25 3.13 -3.15 9.25
CA ILE A 25 2.91 -1.73 8.93
C ILE A 25 1.60 -1.48 8.17
N PRO A 26 1.25 -2.26 7.11
CA PRO A 26 -0.04 -2.12 6.43
C PRO A 26 -1.25 -2.30 7.35
N GLU A 27 -1.22 -3.30 8.22
CA GLU A 27 -2.30 -3.53 9.19
C GLU A 27 -2.43 -2.36 10.18
N ILE A 28 -1.30 -1.85 10.70
CA ILE A 28 -1.28 -0.70 11.61
C ILE A 28 -1.84 0.55 10.94
N ALA A 29 -1.48 0.81 9.67
CA ALA A 29 -2.00 1.95 8.93
C ALA A 29 -3.52 1.81 8.68
N SER A 30 -3.95 0.63 8.20
CA SER A 30 -5.36 0.34 7.91
C SER A 30 -6.25 0.47 9.16
N THR A 31 -5.82 -0.12 10.27
CA THR A 31 -6.54 -0.04 11.56
C THR A 31 -6.55 1.38 12.15
N SER A 32 -5.64 2.25 11.71
CA SER A 32 -5.64 3.68 12.06
C SER A 32 -6.49 4.53 11.11
N GLY A 33 -7.13 3.92 10.12
CA GLY A 33 -8.04 4.57 9.17
C GLY A 33 -7.40 4.99 7.84
N ALA A 34 -6.10 4.71 7.63
CA ALA A 34 -5.42 5.03 6.39
C ALA A 34 -5.93 4.16 5.22
N THR A 35 -5.85 4.70 4.00
CA THR A 35 -5.95 3.88 2.79
C THR A 35 -4.63 3.15 2.57
N VAL A 36 -4.69 1.83 2.41
CA VAL A 36 -3.51 1.00 2.17
C VAL A 36 -3.52 0.54 0.72
N ILE A 37 -2.46 0.84 -0.01
CA ILE A 37 -2.29 0.44 -1.41
C ILE A 37 -1.08 -0.48 -1.48
N HIS A 38 -1.29 -1.72 -1.90
CA HIS A 38 -0.21 -2.66 -2.19
C HIS A 38 0.11 -2.63 -3.69
N VAL A 39 1.39 -2.53 -4.02
CA VAL A 39 1.91 -2.68 -5.38
C VAL A 39 2.83 -3.90 -5.37
N ASN A 40 2.33 -5.02 -5.88
CA ASN A 40 3.10 -6.26 -5.91
C ASN A 40 2.62 -7.18 -7.04
N THR A 41 3.46 -8.14 -7.44
CA THR A 41 3.11 -9.08 -8.52
C THR A 41 2.16 -10.19 -8.07
N ALA A 42 1.98 -10.36 -6.75
CA ALA A 42 1.04 -11.28 -6.13
C ALA A 42 0.22 -10.56 -5.06
N ASP A 43 -1.02 -10.99 -4.88
CA ASP A 43 -1.93 -10.45 -3.87
C ASP A 43 -1.39 -10.71 -2.45
N VAL A 44 -1.35 -9.64 -1.66
CA VAL A 44 -0.88 -9.62 -0.26
C VAL A 44 -1.85 -8.87 0.65
N CYS A 45 -3.09 -8.62 0.19
CA CYS A 45 -4.11 -7.97 0.98
C CYS A 45 -4.46 -8.76 2.25
N LEU A 46 -4.75 -8.03 3.31
CA LEU A 46 -5.25 -8.54 4.59
C LEU A 46 -6.78 -8.61 4.63
N GLY A 47 -7.47 -8.05 3.62
CA GLY A 47 -8.92 -8.05 3.46
C GLY A 47 -9.61 -6.88 4.17
N ALA A 48 -8.89 -5.79 4.44
CA ALA A 48 -9.45 -4.63 5.11
C ALA A 48 -10.29 -3.76 4.13
N PRO A 49 -11.33 -3.03 4.61
CA PRO A 49 -12.23 -2.27 3.73
C PRO A 49 -11.54 -1.17 2.90
N ASN A 50 -10.48 -0.57 3.43
CA ASN A 50 -9.73 0.53 2.79
C ASN A 50 -8.39 0.04 2.22
N GLU A 51 -8.35 -1.21 1.76
CA GLU A 51 -7.17 -1.85 1.22
C GLU A 51 -7.32 -2.13 -0.27
N LEU A 52 -6.31 -1.76 -1.04
CA LEU A 52 -6.29 -1.84 -2.50
C LEU A 52 -5.07 -2.65 -2.94
N MET A 53 -5.27 -3.53 -3.91
CA MET A 53 -4.20 -4.29 -4.56
C MET A 53 -4.01 -3.82 -6.00
N LEU A 54 -2.82 -3.34 -6.32
CA LEU A 54 -2.38 -3.03 -7.68
C LEU A 54 -1.41 -4.12 -8.13
N ILE A 55 -1.93 -5.07 -8.91
CA ILE A 55 -1.15 -6.22 -9.38
C ILE A 55 -0.25 -5.80 -10.56
N GLY A 56 1.06 -5.90 -10.38
CA GLY A 56 2.07 -5.58 -11.41
C GLY A 56 3.45 -5.32 -10.82
N SER A 57 4.48 -5.19 -11.67
CA SER A 57 5.79 -4.76 -11.18
C SER A 57 5.77 -3.27 -10.82
N ALA A 58 6.54 -2.89 -9.81
CA ALA A 58 6.59 -1.51 -9.32
C ALA A 58 7.02 -0.51 -10.41
N GLU A 59 7.93 -0.92 -11.30
CA GLU A 59 8.41 -0.12 -12.43
C GLU A 59 7.32 0.16 -13.49
N GLN A 60 6.26 -0.65 -13.54
CA GLN A 60 5.11 -0.46 -14.42
C GLN A 60 4.02 0.35 -13.74
N VAL A 61 3.68 -0.03 -12.50
CA VAL A 61 2.54 0.53 -11.76
C VAL A 61 2.82 1.95 -11.30
N LEU A 62 3.98 2.22 -10.69
CA LEU A 62 4.24 3.53 -10.08
C LEU A 62 4.31 4.67 -11.11
N PRO A 63 4.98 4.53 -12.27
CA PRO A 63 4.92 5.57 -13.30
C PRO A 63 3.52 5.78 -13.87
N ALA A 64 2.73 4.71 -14.04
CA ALA A 64 1.35 4.82 -14.50
C ALA A 64 0.48 5.63 -13.53
N LEU A 65 0.66 5.47 -12.21
CA LEU A 65 -0.03 6.28 -11.19
C LEU A 65 0.35 7.76 -11.24
N LEU A 66 1.58 8.10 -11.62
CA LEU A 66 1.99 9.49 -11.77
C LEU A 66 1.40 10.13 -13.03
N GLN A 67 1.29 9.35 -14.10
CA GLN A 67 0.75 9.83 -15.38
C GLN A 67 -0.75 10.11 -15.33
N THR A 68 -1.49 9.45 -14.43
CA THR A 68 -2.94 9.62 -14.26
C THR A 68 -3.31 10.83 -13.40
N ARG A 69 -2.33 11.62 -12.93
CA ARG A 69 -2.61 12.91 -12.27
C ARG A 69 -3.36 13.81 -13.25
N GLN A 70 -4.62 14.08 -12.92
CA GLN A 70 -5.39 15.14 -13.54
C GLN A 70 -4.71 16.47 -13.18
N SER A 71 -4.13 17.14 -14.18
CA SER A 71 -3.69 18.53 -14.04
C SER A 71 -4.94 19.40 -13.83
N SER A 72 -5.21 19.79 -12.58
CA SER A 72 -6.06 20.96 -12.31
C SER A 72 -5.24 22.23 -12.39
#